data_AF-A0A3D3GW11-F1
#
_entry.id   AF-A0A3D3GW11-F1
#
_cell.length_a   1.000
_cell.length_b   1.000
_cell.length_c   1.000
_cell.angle_alpha   90.00
_cell.angle_beta   90.00
_cell.angle_gamma   90.00
#
_symmetry.space_group_name_H-M   'P 1'
#
loop_
_entity.id
_entity.type
_entity.pdbx_description
1 polymer ?
#
loop_
_entity_poly.entity_id
_entity_poly.type
_entity_poly.pdbx_seq_one_letter_code
_entity_poly.pdbx_strand_id
1 'polypeptide(L)'
;MANPVIYHSSFDFSQVQKYSFYQSDSTFFNSQSLAYSQRNRIEIAIEKSLNKQGFFYSDLEDSDIIVTYHLVKGRSKDYQEYNKAVLFCSHCLKANTWQQGNKDWAVYPDGLIIDLVDPKKNRSVWRSIYPLKSTQKDNSKTANEKIIEAVNIMLMQYPKK
;
A
#
# COMPACT_ATOMS: atom_id res chain seq x y z
N MET A 1 -9.30 9.18 13.66
CA MET A 1 -9.73 8.08 12.75
C MET A 1 -8.71 6.99 12.91
N ALA A 2 -9.15 5.78 13.25
CA ALA A 2 -8.23 4.65 13.28
C ALA A 2 -7.92 4.28 11.82
N ASN A 3 -6.64 4.11 11.49
CA ASN A 3 -6.22 3.68 10.17
C ASN A 3 -6.53 2.18 10.04
N PRO A 4 -7.44 1.76 9.14
CA PRO A 4 -7.74 0.34 8.99
C PRO A 4 -6.57 -0.37 8.31
N VAL A 5 -6.05 -1.37 9.01
CA VAL A 5 -5.05 -2.32 8.51
C VAL A 5 -5.63 -3.72 8.55
N ILE A 6 -5.39 -4.46 7.48
CA ILE A 6 -5.76 -5.86 7.33
C ILE A 6 -4.55 -6.63 6.84
N TYR A 7 -4.37 -7.84 7.37
CA TYR A 7 -3.25 -8.67 6.97
C TYR A 7 -3.57 -10.16 7.13
N HIS A 8 -2.84 -10.98 6.39
CA HIS A 8 -3.01 -12.42 6.37
C HIS A 8 -2.14 -13.06 7.47
N SER A 9 -2.73 -13.60 8.53
CA SER A 9 -2.00 -14.15 9.69
C SER A 9 -1.14 -15.36 9.37
N SER A 10 -1.36 -16.03 8.24
CA SER A 10 -0.50 -17.14 7.81
C SER A 10 0.76 -16.68 7.05
N PHE A 11 0.92 -15.38 6.79
CA PHE A 11 2.13 -14.84 6.20
C PHE A 11 3.07 -14.46 7.35
N ASP A 12 4.32 -14.91 7.27
CA ASP A 12 5.32 -14.66 8.33
C ASP A 12 6.00 -13.31 8.10
N PHE A 13 5.41 -12.26 8.68
CA PHE A 13 5.92 -10.90 8.59
C PHE A 13 7.29 -10.70 9.28
N SER A 14 7.68 -11.59 10.21
CA SER A 14 8.94 -11.48 10.96
C SER A 14 10.18 -11.79 10.11
N GLN A 15 10.00 -12.59 9.05
CA GLN A 15 11.10 -13.01 8.18
C GLN A 15 11.39 -12.00 7.06
N VAL A 16 10.52 -11.01 6.86
CA VAL A 16 10.67 -10.04 5.78
C VAL A 16 11.77 -9.05 6.10
N GLN A 17 12.73 -8.93 5.18
CA GLN A 17 13.81 -7.96 5.25
C GLN A 17 13.88 -7.09 4.00
N LYS A 18 13.60 -7.67 2.83
CA LYS A 18 13.78 -7.03 1.54
C LYS A 18 12.44 -6.66 0.91
N TYR A 19 12.38 -5.48 0.33
CA TYR A 19 11.22 -5.04 -0.44
C TYR A 19 11.64 -4.50 -1.81
N SER A 20 10.70 -4.52 -2.74
CA SER A 20 10.86 -3.86 -4.04
C SER A 20 9.55 -3.17 -4.46
N PHE A 21 9.56 -2.50 -5.60
CA PHE A 21 8.39 -1.96 -6.27
C PHE A 21 8.19 -2.66 -7.62
N TYR A 22 6.96 -2.68 -8.13
CA TYR A 22 6.74 -3.09 -9.52
C TYR A 22 7.42 -2.12 -10.49
N GLN A 23 8.04 -2.68 -11.53
CA GLN A 23 8.67 -1.90 -12.60
C GLN A 23 7.64 -1.11 -13.42
N SER A 24 8.12 -0.07 -14.09
CA SER A 24 7.30 0.93 -14.76
C SER A 24 6.58 0.45 -16.03
N ASP A 25 7.03 -0.66 -16.59
CA ASP A 25 6.46 -1.34 -17.74
C ASP A 25 5.46 -2.45 -17.37
N SER A 26 5.28 -2.73 -16.08
CA SER A 26 4.36 -3.75 -15.62
C SER A 26 2.89 -3.38 -15.87
N THR A 27 2.04 -4.39 -16.09
CA THR A 27 0.58 -4.21 -16.17
C THR A 27 0.01 -3.57 -14.90
N PHE A 28 0.70 -3.72 -13.76
CA PHE A 28 0.39 -3.05 -12.50
C PHE A 28 0.60 -1.54 -12.54
N PHE A 29 1.65 -1.06 -13.21
CA PHE A 29 2.00 0.37 -13.26
C PHE A 29 0.81 1.22 -13.74
N ASN A 30 0.09 0.74 -14.76
CA ASN A 30 -1.05 1.43 -15.34
C ASN A 30 -2.28 1.46 -14.40
N SER A 31 -2.43 0.47 -13.52
CA SER A 31 -3.58 0.37 -12.60
C SER A 31 -3.55 1.38 -11.44
N GLN A 32 -2.39 1.98 -11.17
CA GLN A 32 -2.21 2.84 -10.00
C GLN A 32 -2.81 4.24 -10.15
N SER A 33 -3.30 4.61 -11.35
CA SER A 33 -4.09 5.83 -11.60
C SER A 33 -3.44 7.14 -11.12
N LEU A 34 -2.11 7.24 -11.16
CA LEU A 34 -1.32 8.37 -10.67
C LEU A 34 -0.48 9.03 -11.76
N ALA A 35 -0.27 10.34 -11.67
CA ALA A 35 0.74 11.03 -12.46
C ALA A 35 2.14 10.67 -11.96
N TYR A 36 3.15 10.70 -12.84
CA TYR A 36 4.53 10.32 -12.52
C TYR A 36 5.13 11.07 -11.31
N SER A 37 4.80 12.35 -11.15
CA SER A 37 5.29 13.15 -10.00
C SER A 37 4.66 12.73 -8.66
N GLN A 38 3.40 12.31 -8.65
CA GLN A 38 2.74 11.80 -7.44
C GLN A 38 3.29 10.43 -7.05
N ARG A 39 3.52 9.58 -8.05
CA ARG A 39 4.16 8.28 -7.92
C ARG A 39 5.50 8.37 -7.19
N ASN A 40 6.42 9.16 -7.74
CA ASN A 40 7.75 9.35 -7.18
C ASN A 40 7.73 9.84 -5.73
N ARG A 41 6.79 10.74 -5.38
CA ARG A 41 6.63 11.21 -3.99
C ARG A 41 6.20 10.10 -3.04
N ILE A 42 5.28 9.22 -3.48
CA ILE A 42 4.81 8.09 -2.69
C ILE A 42 5.93 7.05 -2.51
N GLU A 43 6.65 6.68 -3.57
CA GLU A 43 7.76 5.73 -3.50
C GLU A 43 8.87 6.24 -2.58
N ILE A 44 9.32 7.49 -2.74
CA ILE A 44 10.32 8.09 -1.84
C ILE A 44 9.85 8.10 -0.38
N ALA A 45 8.56 8.37 -0.13
CA ALA A 45 8.01 8.33 1.22
C ALA A 45 8.01 6.91 1.80
N ILE A 46 7.64 5.91 0.99
CA ILE A 46 7.64 4.49 1.37
C ILE A 46 9.06 4.04 1.67
N GLU A 47 10.01 4.32 0.78
CA GLU A 47 11.42 3.95 0.95
C GLU A 47 11.98 4.52 2.24
N LYS A 48 11.78 5.83 2.48
CA LYS A 48 12.23 6.47 3.72
C LYS A 48 11.60 5.85 4.97
N SER A 49 10.33 5.45 4.90
CA SER A 49 9.63 4.84 6.02
C SER A 49 10.13 3.42 6.30
N LEU A 50 10.30 2.61 5.26
CA LEU A 50 10.79 1.22 5.37
C LEU A 50 12.27 1.16 5.76
N ASN A 51 13.10 2.03 5.19
CA ASN A 51 14.52 2.11 5.56
C ASN A 51 14.70 2.50 7.03
N LYS A 52 13.87 3.41 7.57
CA LYS A 52 13.86 3.74 9.01
C LYS A 52 13.47 2.55 9.90
N GLN A 53 12.71 1.60 9.37
CA GLN A 53 12.33 0.36 10.05
C GLN A 53 13.32 -0.80 9.74
N GLY A 54 14.43 -0.51 9.08
CA GLY A 54 15.50 -1.45 8.78
C GLY A 54 15.15 -2.48 7.71
N PHE A 55 14.18 -2.21 6.84
CA PHE A 55 14.00 -2.97 5.60
C PHE A 55 14.99 -2.49 4.53
N PHE A 56 15.31 -3.36 3.58
CA PHE A 56 16.28 -3.10 2.51
C PHE A 56 15.58 -3.13 1.16
N TYR A 57 15.87 -2.13 0.33
CA TYR A 57 15.45 -2.19 -1.07
C TYR A 57 16.27 -3.25 -1.82
N SER A 58 15.62 -4.05 -2.66
CA SER A 58 16.26 -5.04 -3.53
C SER A 58 15.62 -5.07 -4.91
N ASP A 59 16.25 -5.80 -5.82
CA ASP A 59 15.62 -6.18 -7.07
C ASP A 59 14.38 -7.04 -6.82
N LEU A 60 13.47 -7.02 -7.79
CA LEU A 60 12.16 -7.67 -7.69
C LEU A 60 12.28 -9.18 -7.41
N GLU A 61 13.24 -9.84 -8.07
CA GLU A 61 13.49 -11.28 -7.99
C GLU A 61 13.98 -11.73 -6.61
N ASP A 62 14.66 -10.84 -5.88
CA ASP A 62 15.26 -11.10 -4.56
C ASP A 62 14.41 -10.56 -3.38
N SER A 63 13.27 -9.93 -3.68
CA SER A 63 12.43 -9.28 -2.68
C SER A 63 11.57 -10.29 -1.91
N ASP A 64 11.41 -10.07 -0.59
CA ASP A 64 10.50 -10.86 0.24
C ASP A 64 9.05 -10.39 0.05
N ILE A 65 8.87 -9.10 -0.24
CA ILE A 65 7.60 -8.46 -0.54
C ILE A 65 7.75 -7.41 -1.65
N ILE A 66 6.67 -7.21 -2.41
CA ILE A 66 6.55 -6.12 -3.38
C ILE A 66 5.58 -5.09 -2.82
N VAL A 67 6.01 -3.84 -2.69
CA VAL A 67 5.16 -2.74 -2.26
C VAL A 67 4.46 -2.13 -3.47
N THR A 68 3.16 -1.89 -3.35
CA THR A 68 2.37 -1.21 -4.37
C THR A 68 1.31 -0.33 -3.71
N TYR A 69 0.78 0.62 -4.46
CA TYR A 69 -0.10 1.66 -3.90
C TYR A 69 -1.11 2.14 -4.93
N HIS A 70 -2.21 2.70 -4.45
CA HIS A 70 -3.29 3.24 -5.28
C HIS A 70 -3.94 4.44 -4.59
N LEU A 71 -4.23 5.50 -5.35
CA LEU A 71 -4.97 6.64 -4.84
C LEU A 71 -6.42 6.58 -5.34
N VAL A 72 -7.36 6.52 -4.39
CA VAL A 72 -8.79 6.40 -4.70
C VAL A 72 -9.34 7.73 -5.23
N LYS A 73 -9.58 7.81 -6.54
CA LYS A 73 -10.10 9.02 -7.23
C LYS A 73 -11.62 9.02 -7.48
N GLY A 74 -12.36 8.13 -6.82
CA GLY A 74 -13.82 8.03 -6.95
C GLY A 74 -14.33 7.24 -8.17
N ARG A 75 -13.44 6.71 -9.02
CA ARG A 75 -13.80 5.78 -10.11
C ARG A 75 -13.74 4.35 -9.60
N SER A 76 -14.90 3.71 -9.44
CA SER A 76 -14.99 2.34 -8.92
C SER A 76 -14.25 1.31 -9.78
N LYS A 77 -14.22 1.51 -11.10
CA LYS A 77 -13.53 0.63 -12.05
C LYS A 77 -12.02 0.57 -11.79
N ASP A 78 -11.35 1.71 -11.63
CA ASP A 78 -9.91 1.78 -11.35
C ASP A 78 -9.56 1.00 -10.06
N TYR A 79 -10.40 1.14 -9.03
CA TYR A 79 -10.23 0.42 -7.78
C TYR A 79 -10.43 -1.11 -7.95
N GLN A 80 -11.40 -1.53 -8.76
CA GLN A 80 -11.61 -2.94 -9.08
C GLN A 80 -10.45 -3.53 -9.89
N GLU A 81 -9.93 -2.79 -10.86
CA GLU A 81 -8.76 -3.19 -11.65
C GLU A 81 -7.51 -3.32 -10.77
N TYR A 82 -7.28 -2.37 -9.87
CA TYR A 82 -6.20 -2.45 -8.89
C TYR A 82 -6.33 -3.68 -7.98
N ASN A 83 -7.52 -3.94 -7.42
CA ASN A 83 -7.77 -5.12 -6.60
C ASN A 83 -7.51 -6.44 -7.35
N LYS A 84 -7.91 -6.50 -8.63
CA LYS A 84 -7.64 -7.66 -9.49
C LYS A 84 -6.14 -7.84 -9.69
N ALA A 85 -5.40 -6.74 -9.90
CA ALA A 85 -3.96 -6.80 -10.06
C ALA A 85 -3.30 -7.40 -8.81
N VAL A 86 -3.55 -6.85 -7.62
CA VAL A 86 -2.92 -7.34 -6.36
C VAL A 86 -3.56 -8.62 -5.80
N LEU A 87 -4.48 -9.26 -6.54
CA LEU A 87 -5.31 -10.40 -6.11
C LEU A 87 -5.96 -10.22 -4.72
N PHE A 88 -6.34 -8.98 -4.41
CA PHE A 88 -6.97 -8.62 -3.15
C PHE A 88 -8.50 -8.78 -3.24
N CYS A 89 -9.07 -9.44 -2.23
CA CYS A 89 -10.51 -9.71 -2.17
C CYS A 89 -11.06 -9.33 -0.80
N SER A 90 -11.77 -8.20 -0.72
CA SER A 90 -12.40 -7.73 0.53
C SER A 90 -13.44 -8.72 1.08
N HIS A 91 -14.17 -9.40 0.20
CA HIS A 91 -15.17 -10.40 0.60
C HIS A 91 -14.52 -11.69 1.15
N CYS A 92 -13.28 -11.98 0.74
CA CYS A 92 -12.50 -13.12 1.20
C CYS A 92 -11.86 -12.86 2.58
N LEU A 93 -11.90 -11.63 3.07
CA LEU A 93 -11.42 -11.28 4.42
C LEU A 93 -12.25 -11.94 5.53
N LYS A 94 -13.45 -12.45 5.22
CA LYS A 94 -14.25 -13.23 6.17
C LYS A 94 -13.67 -14.63 6.46
N ALA A 95 -12.64 -15.04 5.74
CA ALA A 95 -11.91 -16.27 6.03
C ALA A 95 -11.03 -16.12 7.28
N ASN A 96 -10.88 -17.19 8.06
CA ASN A 96 -10.22 -17.24 9.37
C ASN A 96 -8.74 -16.76 9.38
N THR A 97 -8.15 -16.51 8.22
CA THR A 97 -6.74 -16.15 8.04
C THR A 97 -6.50 -14.65 7.94
N TRP A 98 -7.53 -13.80 7.85
CA TRP A 98 -7.36 -12.35 7.83
C TRP A 98 -7.62 -11.73 9.20
N GLN A 99 -6.63 -11.01 9.71
CA GLN A 99 -6.75 -10.22 10.94
C GLN A 99 -7.15 -8.80 10.58
N GLN A 100 -8.20 -8.29 11.21
CA GLN A 100 -8.72 -6.95 11.00
C GLN A 100 -8.42 -6.12 12.26
N GLY A 101 -7.57 -5.10 12.15
CA GLY A 101 -7.31 -4.18 13.26
C GLY A 101 -8.51 -3.26 13.57
N ASN A 102 -9.43 -3.08 12.61
CA ASN A 102 -10.66 -2.30 12.75
C ASN A 102 -11.80 -2.95 11.95
N LYS A 103 -13.01 -3.02 12.53
CA LYS A 103 -14.18 -3.73 11.96
C LYS A 103 -14.70 -3.16 10.62
N ASP A 104 -14.24 -1.98 10.21
CA ASP A 104 -14.80 -1.25 9.06
C ASP A 104 -13.75 -1.10 7.93
N TRP A 105 -13.48 -2.18 7.19
CA TRP A 105 -12.75 -2.04 5.92
C TRP A 105 -13.66 -1.32 4.93
N ALA A 106 -13.43 -0.02 4.77
CA ALA A 106 -14.13 0.83 3.83
C ALA A 106 -13.12 1.59 2.98
N VAL A 107 -13.45 1.73 1.70
CA VAL A 107 -12.67 2.51 0.73
C VAL A 107 -13.35 3.84 0.57
N TYR A 108 -12.60 4.93 0.65
CA TYR A 108 -13.13 6.29 0.56
C TYR A 108 -12.33 7.13 -0.44
N PRO A 109 -12.97 8.13 -1.07
CA PRO A 109 -12.26 9.07 -1.93
C PRO A 109 -11.08 9.72 -1.22
N ASP A 110 -10.01 10.00 -1.97
CA ASP A 110 -8.76 10.57 -1.46
C ASP A 110 -8.04 9.67 -0.43
N GLY A 111 -8.42 8.39 -0.38
CA GLY A 111 -7.69 7.36 0.35
C GLY A 111 -6.45 6.90 -0.43
N LEU A 112 -5.28 7.00 0.18
CA LEU A 112 -4.08 6.29 -0.25
C LEU A 112 -4.14 4.86 0.27
N ILE A 113 -4.08 3.89 -0.63
CA ILE A 113 -3.95 2.47 -0.33
C ILE A 113 -2.49 2.08 -0.51
N ILE A 114 -1.95 1.30 0.43
CA ILE A 114 -0.67 0.60 0.29
C ILE A 114 -0.94 -0.89 0.49
N ASP A 115 -0.41 -1.70 -0.41
CA ASP A 115 -0.41 -3.15 -0.37
C ASP A 115 1.02 -3.68 -0.30
N LEU A 116 1.21 -4.74 0.49
CA LEU A 116 2.40 -5.57 0.46
C LEU A 116 2.01 -6.91 -0.19
N VAL A 117 2.63 -7.22 -1.32
CA VAL A 117 2.36 -8.41 -2.13
C VAL A 117 3.42 -9.46 -1.86
N ASP A 118 2.99 -10.68 -1.56
CA ASP A 118 3.88 -11.85 -1.52
C ASP A 118 4.21 -12.26 -2.97
N PRO A 119 5.48 -12.14 -3.42
CA PRO A 119 5.88 -12.44 -4.79
C PRO A 119 5.73 -13.94 -5.11
N LYS A 120 5.74 -14.83 -4.12
CA LYS A 120 5.58 -16.29 -4.34
C LYS A 120 4.14 -16.65 -4.68
N LYS A 121 3.18 -15.90 -4.13
CA LYS A 121 1.74 -16.12 -4.33
C LYS A 121 1.08 -15.09 -5.24
N ASN A 122 1.81 -14.05 -5.64
CA ASN A 122 1.32 -12.90 -6.41
C ASN A 122 0.07 -12.26 -5.82
N ARG A 123 -0.03 -12.20 -4.49
CA ARG A 123 -1.21 -11.69 -3.78
C ARG A 123 -0.83 -10.77 -2.62
N SER A 124 -1.63 -9.73 -2.42
CA SER A 124 -1.56 -8.89 -1.23
C SER A 124 -1.75 -9.72 0.05
N VAL A 125 -0.78 -9.61 0.95
CA VAL A 125 -0.79 -10.21 2.30
C VAL A 125 -1.02 -9.17 3.38
N TRP A 126 -0.90 -7.88 3.06
CA TRP A 126 -1.15 -6.77 3.96
C TRP A 126 -1.69 -5.60 3.16
N ARG A 127 -2.65 -4.88 3.75
CA ARG A 127 -3.18 -3.65 3.18
C ARG A 127 -3.52 -2.63 4.26
N SER A 128 -3.21 -1.37 3.97
CA SER A 128 -3.69 -0.21 4.73
C SER A 128 -4.35 0.80 3.79
N ILE A 129 -5.27 1.60 4.32
CA ILE A 129 -5.82 2.78 3.63
C ILE A 129 -5.83 3.99 4.57
N TYR A 130 -5.36 5.16 4.09
CA TYR A 130 -5.31 6.39 4.89
C TYR A 130 -5.80 7.60 4.08
N PRO A 131 -6.62 8.51 4.65
CA PRO A 131 -7.10 9.68 3.93
C PRO A 131 -6.00 10.75 3.82
N LEU A 132 -5.66 11.18 2.61
CA LEU A 132 -4.70 12.28 2.42
C LEU A 132 -5.27 13.63 2.85
N LYS A 133 -6.59 13.78 2.87
CA LYS A 133 -7.32 15.02 3.18
C LYS A 133 -6.85 16.18 2.29
N SER A 134 -6.73 15.90 1.01
CA SER A 134 -6.30 16.85 -0.02
C SER A 134 -7.28 18.03 -0.10
N THR A 135 -6.76 19.25 -0.20
CA THR A 135 -7.56 20.48 -0.33
C THR A 135 -7.12 21.29 -1.55
N GLN A 136 -8.01 22.14 -2.09
CA GLN A 136 -7.66 23.02 -3.22
C GLN A 136 -6.54 24.03 -2.89
N LYS A 137 -6.27 24.30 -1.60
CA LYS A 137 -5.22 25.22 -1.16
C LYS A 137 -3.86 24.53 -1.00
N ASP A 138 -3.80 23.20 -1.12
CA ASP A 138 -2.56 22.46 -0.94
C ASP A 138 -1.60 22.77 -2.10
N ASN A 139 -0.44 23.30 -1.77
CA ASN A 139 0.66 23.41 -2.72
C ASN A 139 1.47 22.10 -2.76
N SER A 140 2.47 22.04 -3.65
CA SER A 140 3.33 20.86 -3.81
C SER A 140 4.02 20.41 -2.51
N LYS A 141 4.38 21.33 -1.62
CA LYS A 141 5.04 21.02 -0.35
C LYS A 141 4.04 20.38 0.63
N THR A 142 2.89 21.01 0.84
CA THR A 142 1.85 20.51 1.76
C THR A 142 1.31 19.16 1.29
N ALA A 143 1.10 18.97 -0.01
CA ALA A 143 0.69 17.67 -0.56
C ALA A 143 1.75 16.57 -0.28
N ASN A 144 3.03 16.92 -0.40
CA ASN A 144 4.12 15.98 -0.12
C ASN A 144 4.24 15.63 1.37
N GLU A 145 4.07 16.61 2.26
CA GLU A 145 4.06 16.39 3.72
C GLU A 145 2.93 15.45 4.14
N LYS A 146 1.72 15.61 3.58
CA LYS A 146 0.58 14.72 3.82
C LYS A 146 0.84 13.29 3.36
N ILE A 147 1.48 13.11 2.21
CA ILE A 147 1.88 11.78 1.71
C ILE A 147 2.89 11.13 2.68
N ILE A 148 3.92 11.87 3.09
CA ILE A 148 4.95 11.38 4.02
C ILE A 148 4.31 10.97 5.35
N GLU A 149 3.42 11.80 5.90
CA GLU A 149 2.69 11.51 7.14
C GLU A 149 1.84 10.24 6.99
N ALA A 150 1.01 10.19 5.95
CA ALA A 150 0.14 9.04 5.68
C ALA A 150 0.95 7.74 5.58
N VAL A 151 1.99 7.72 4.74
CA VAL A 151 2.83 6.54 4.52
C VAL A 151 3.49 6.08 5.82
N ASN A 152 4.02 6.99 6.64
CA ASN A 152 4.60 6.63 7.93
C ASN A 152 3.55 6.01 8.86
N ILE A 153 2.37 6.62 8.98
CA ILE A 153 1.28 6.09 9.81
C ILE A 153 0.84 4.71 9.34
N MET A 154 0.74 4.51 8.02
CA MET A 154 0.35 3.22 7.43
C MET A 154 1.40 2.14 7.72
N LEU A 155 2.68 2.39 7.41
CA LEU A 155 3.73 1.39 7.52
C LEU A 155 4.19 1.11 8.94
N MET A 156 3.98 2.01 9.91
CA MET A 156 4.18 1.72 11.35
C MET A 156 3.26 0.61 11.87
N GLN A 157 2.20 0.27 11.14
CA GLN A 157 1.28 -0.81 11.49
C GLN A 157 1.63 -2.13 10.80
N TYR A 158 2.83 -2.24 10.23
CA TYR A 158 3.38 -3.51 9.78
C TYR A 158 3.36 -4.54 10.93
N PRO A 159 2.79 -5.75 10.74
CA PRO A 159 2.75 -6.77 11.80
C PRO A 159 4.18 -7.16 12.17
N LYS A 160 4.48 -7.22 13.48
CA LYS A 160 5.82 -7.41 14.06
C LYS A 160 6.86 -8.02 13.12
N LYS A 161 7.95 -7.28 12.92
CA LYS A 161 9.22 -7.81 12.44
C LYS A 161 9.85 -8.73 13.49
#